data_AF-A0A537IMV5-F1
#
_entry.id   AF-A0A537IMV5-F1
#
_cell.length_a   1.000
_cell.length_b   1.000
_cell.length_c   1.000
_cell.angle_alpha   90.00
_cell.angle_beta   90.00
_cell.angle_gamma   90.00
#
_symmetry.space_group_name_H-M   'P 1'
#
loop_
_entity.id
_entity.type
_entity.pdbx_description
1 polymer ?
#
loop_
_entity_poly.entity_id
_entity_poly.type
_entity_poly.pdbx_seq_one_letter_code
_entity_poly.pdbx_strand_id
1 'polypeptide(L)'
;MKKIFICFALCLLAAFFKPASAQFSTNENIKDQPKWGLAGQKYVEYYYLPDIDTYYYVPGKQFIYQSGGYWTFSSRLSKANRSYDLRGGNKVVINEPGAYRYFAEHKSKYGSSSSNVAVQKSQTDKNIKRQDSEKTSG
;
A
#
# COMPACT_ATOMS: atom_id res chain seq x y z
N MET A 1 -21.74 -53.32 -17.91
CA MET A 1 -20.33 -53.30 -17.46
C MET A 1 -19.53 -52.07 -17.89
N LYS A 2 -19.84 -51.38 -19.02
CA LYS A 2 -19.12 -50.17 -19.48
C LYS A 2 -19.28 -48.90 -18.61
N LYS A 3 -20.40 -48.75 -17.89
CA LYS A 3 -20.70 -47.58 -17.05
C LYS A 3 -19.83 -47.51 -15.78
N ILE A 4 -19.40 -48.68 -15.27
CA ILE A 4 -18.53 -48.79 -14.10
C ILE A 4 -17.11 -48.33 -14.41
N PHE A 5 -16.62 -48.60 -15.62
CA PHE A 5 -15.32 -48.09 -16.07
C PHE A 5 -15.27 -46.56 -16.16
N ILE A 6 -16.38 -45.91 -16.53
CA ILE A 6 -16.47 -44.44 -16.59
C ILE A 6 -16.41 -43.84 -15.18
N CYS A 7 -17.13 -44.43 -14.21
CA CYS A 7 -17.06 -43.98 -12.81
C CYS A 7 -15.66 -44.16 -12.21
N PHE A 8 -14.99 -45.27 -12.53
CA PHE A 8 -13.63 -45.54 -12.04
C PHE A 8 -12.60 -44.56 -12.66
N ALA A 9 -12.73 -44.26 -13.95
CA ALA A 9 -11.90 -43.27 -14.63
C ALA A 9 -12.12 -41.84 -14.10
N LEU A 10 -13.36 -41.49 -13.72
CA LEU A 10 -13.68 -40.18 -13.14
C LEU A 10 -13.14 -40.03 -11.70
N CYS A 11 -13.21 -41.08 -10.89
CA CYS A 11 -12.63 -41.12 -9.55
C CYS A 11 -11.10 -41.02 -9.54
N LEU A 12 -10.43 -41.63 -10.52
CA LEU A 12 -8.98 -41.53 -10.68
C LEU A 12 -8.50 -40.10 -11.03
N LEU A 13 -9.30 -39.32 -11.74
CA LEU A 13 -8.97 -37.93 -12.09
C LEU A 13 -9.04 -36.98 -10.88
N ALA A 14 -9.93 -37.25 -9.92
CA ALA A 14 -10.10 -36.42 -8.72
C ALA A 14 -8.92 -36.52 -7.73
N ALA A 15 -8.13 -37.59 -7.78
CA ALA A 15 -7.01 -37.83 -6.87
C ALA A 15 -5.77 -36.94 -7.18
N PHE A 16 -5.74 -36.23 -8.31
CA PHE A 16 -4.64 -35.36 -8.70
C PHE A 16 -4.82 -33.88 -8.33
N PHE A 17 -5.95 -33.51 -7.72
CA PHE A 17 -6.17 -32.13 -7.25
C PHE A 17 -5.33 -31.88 -6.00
N LYS A 18 -4.13 -31.32 -6.18
CA LYS A 18 -3.36 -30.76 -5.07
C LYS A 18 -4.05 -29.48 -4.61
N PRO A 19 -4.24 -29.27 -3.29
CA PRO A 19 -4.67 -27.97 -2.80
C PRO A 19 -3.61 -26.94 -3.20
N ALA A 20 -4.03 -25.87 -3.87
CA ALA A 20 -3.17 -24.74 -4.12
C ALA A 20 -2.86 -24.08 -2.78
N SER A 21 -1.66 -24.31 -2.26
CA SER A 21 -1.11 -23.50 -1.17
C SER A 21 -0.83 -22.11 -1.74
N ALA A 22 -1.77 -21.19 -1.58
CA ALA A 22 -1.50 -19.78 -1.76
C ALA A 22 -0.43 -19.40 -0.73
N GLN A 23 0.83 -19.35 -1.17
CA GLN A 23 1.90 -18.79 -0.36
C GLN A 23 1.61 -17.29 -0.26
N PHE A 24 1.04 -16.86 0.87
CA PHE A 24 0.92 -15.43 1.17
C PHE A 24 2.33 -14.87 1.30
N SER A 25 2.87 -14.26 0.24
CA SER A 25 3.99 -13.36 0.41
C SER A 25 3.44 -12.14 1.13
N THR A 26 3.81 -11.96 2.40
CA THR A 26 3.70 -10.65 3.01
C THR A 26 4.68 -9.78 2.27
N ASN A 27 4.20 -9.03 1.27
CA ASN A 27 5.01 -8.07 0.55
C ASN A 27 5.42 -6.99 1.56
N GLU A 28 6.62 -7.10 2.09
CA GLU A 28 7.21 -6.10 2.97
C GLU A 28 8.18 -5.24 2.14
N ASN A 29 8.14 -3.92 2.33
CA ASN A 29 9.02 -3.00 1.62
C ASN A 29 9.71 -2.01 2.55
N ILE A 30 9.96 -2.44 3.80
CA ILE A 30 10.58 -1.63 4.87
C ILE A 30 11.86 -0.94 4.38
N LYS A 31 12.68 -1.64 3.58
CA LYS A 31 13.97 -1.13 3.08
C LYS A 31 13.83 -0.13 1.92
N ASP A 32 12.69 -0.14 1.22
CA ASP A 32 12.43 0.76 0.09
C ASP A 32 11.79 2.08 0.53
N GLN A 33 11.24 2.11 1.74
CA GLN A 33 10.64 3.31 2.31
C GLN A 33 11.72 4.41 2.50
N PRO A 34 11.43 5.65 2.09
CA PRO A 34 12.34 6.76 2.25
C PRO A 34 12.55 7.08 3.73
N LYS A 35 13.72 7.63 4.08
CA LYS A 35 14.06 8.02 5.46
C LYS A 35 13.09 9.05 6.08
N TRP A 36 12.36 9.79 5.26
CA TRP A 36 11.36 10.77 5.70
C TRP A 36 9.95 10.18 5.84
N GLY A 37 9.74 8.92 5.45
CA GLY A 37 8.47 8.20 5.57
C GLY A 37 8.07 7.91 7.01
N LEU A 38 6.89 7.30 7.20
CA LEU A 38 6.44 6.86 8.52
C LEU A 38 7.16 5.58 8.95
N ALA A 39 7.74 5.60 10.15
CA ALA A 39 8.44 4.45 10.71
C ALA A 39 7.45 3.34 11.14
N GLY A 40 7.96 2.11 11.18
CA GLY A 40 7.25 0.94 11.70
C GLY A 40 6.36 0.22 10.68
N GLN A 41 5.99 0.85 9.57
CA GLN A 41 5.11 0.22 8.57
C GLN A 41 5.84 -0.88 7.81
N LYS A 42 5.31 -2.12 7.86
CA LYS A 42 5.85 -3.26 7.09
C LYS A 42 5.74 -3.05 5.57
N TYR A 43 4.65 -2.40 5.15
CA TYR A 43 4.36 -2.13 3.75
C TYR A 43 3.72 -0.75 3.56
N VAL A 44 4.23 0.00 2.59
CA VAL A 44 3.66 1.25 2.11
C VAL A 44 3.70 1.27 0.59
N GLU A 45 2.55 1.40 -0.07
CA GLU A 45 2.47 1.56 -1.53
C GLU A 45 2.71 3.04 -1.91
N TYR A 46 1.94 3.94 -1.29
CA TYR A 46 2.04 5.38 -1.48
C TYR A 46 2.07 6.13 -0.15
N TYR A 47 2.86 7.21 -0.10
CA TYR A 47 2.60 8.32 0.81
C TYR A 47 1.82 9.40 0.06
N TYR A 48 0.63 9.75 0.54
CA TYR A 48 -0.07 10.95 0.12
C TYR A 48 0.35 12.13 0.98
N LEU A 49 0.79 13.22 0.34
CA LEU A 49 1.23 14.48 0.94
C LEU A 49 0.14 15.53 0.67
N PRO A 50 -0.86 15.66 1.57
CA PRO A 50 -2.03 16.51 1.35
C PRO A 50 -1.68 17.99 1.25
N ASP A 51 -0.63 18.44 1.94
CA ASP A 51 -0.23 19.86 1.95
C ASP A 51 0.20 20.36 0.56
N ILE A 52 0.61 19.45 -0.32
CA ILE A 52 1.11 19.73 -1.67
C ILE A 52 0.43 18.88 -2.75
N ASP A 53 -0.71 18.25 -2.44
CA ASP A 53 -1.49 17.42 -3.36
C ASP A 53 -0.64 16.41 -4.16
N THR A 54 0.34 15.77 -3.49
CA THR A 54 1.36 14.94 -4.16
C THR A 54 1.39 13.54 -3.55
N TYR A 55 1.59 12.52 -4.39
CA TYR A 55 1.90 11.17 -3.93
C TYR A 55 3.39 10.89 -4.06
N TYR A 56 3.91 10.02 -3.22
CA TYR A 56 5.20 9.37 -3.41
C TYR A 56 4.97 7.86 -3.48
N TYR A 57 5.21 7.28 -4.64
CA TYR A 57 5.15 5.84 -4.87
C TYR A 57 6.42 5.18 -4.35
N VAL A 58 6.30 4.37 -3.30
CA VAL A 58 7.44 3.80 -2.60
C VAL A 58 8.18 2.75 -3.43
N PRO A 59 7.53 1.73 -4.04
CA PRO A 59 8.23 0.73 -4.85
C PRO A 59 9.03 1.34 -6.01
N GLY A 60 8.48 2.38 -6.66
CA GLY A 60 9.11 3.06 -7.80
C GLY A 60 9.92 4.31 -7.46
N LYS A 61 10.01 4.69 -6.19
CA LYS A 61 10.79 5.85 -5.69
C LYS A 61 10.54 7.15 -6.46
N GLN A 62 9.27 7.47 -6.73
CA GLN A 62 8.88 8.61 -7.55
C GLN A 62 7.69 9.37 -6.97
N PHE A 63 7.72 10.68 -7.13
CA PHE A 63 6.61 11.58 -6.89
C PHE A 63 5.61 11.54 -8.04
N ILE A 64 4.33 11.69 -7.71
CA ILE A 64 3.21 11.77 -8.64
C ILE A 64 2.38 12.99 -8.25
N TYR A 65 2.28 13.97 -9.15
CA TYR A 65 1.57 15.22 -8.90
C TYR A 65 0.91 15.73 -10.18
N GLN A 66 -0.06 16.63 -10.04
CA GLN A 66 -0.66 17.29 -11.20
C GLN A 66 0.24 18.39 -11.75
N SER A 67 0.45 18.40 -13.06
CA SER A 67 1.10 19.49 -13.79
C SER A 67 0.38 19.69 -15.12
N GLY A 68 -0.10 20.90 -15.38
CA GLY A 68 -0.81 21.22 -16.62
C GLY A 68 -2.06 20.36 -16.89
N GLY A 69 -2.72 19.87 -15.84
CA GLY A 69 -3.89 18.98 -15.95
C GLY A 69 -3.58 17.49 -16.09
N TYR A 70 -2.31 17.10 -16.13
CA TYR A 70 -1.88 15.70 -16.26
C TYR A 70 -1.15 15.20 -15.02
N TRP A 71 -1.27 13.90 -14.74
CA TRP A 71 -0.45 13.23 -13.74
C TRP A 71 0.99 13.09 -14.23
N THR A 72 1.90 13.75 -13.53
CA THR A 72 3.33 13.73 -13.81
C THR A 72 4.03 12.84 -12.81
N PHE A 73 4.86 11.93 -13.32
CA PHE A 73 5.69 11.02 -12.55
C PHE A 73 7.13 11.52 -12.60
N SER A 74 7.76 11.73 -11.45
CA SER A 74 9.08 12.33 -11.38
C SER A 74 9.87 11.85 -10.17
N SER A 75 11.18 11.72 -10.30
CA SER A 75 12.07 11.44 -9.16
C SER A 75 12.20 12.60 -8.18
N ARG A 76 11.67 13.79 -8.53
CA ARG A 76 11.73 15.01 -7.73
C ARG A 76 10.34 15.63 -7.60
N LEU A 77 10.15 16.38 -6.51
CA LEU A 77 8.97 17.22 -6.33
C LEU A 77 8.81 18.22 -7.49
N SER A 78 7.58 18.71 -7.65
CA SER A 78 7.28 19.79 -8.60
C SER A 78 8.14 21.02 -8.30
N LYS A 79 8.41 21.84 -9.33
CA LYS A 79 9.18 23.07 -9.15
C LYS A 79 8.56 24.01 -8.10
N ALA A 80 7.24 24.04 -8.01
CA ALA A 80 6.49 24.82 -7.04
C ALA A 80 6.71 24.34 -5.60
N ASN A 81 6.84 23.03 -5.39
CA ASN A 81 6.91 22.41 -4.07
C ASN A 81 8.32 21.91 -3.71
N ARG A 82 9.36 22.37 -4.43
CA ARG A 82 10.75 21.88 -4.25
C ARG A 82 11.31 22.09 -2.83
N SER A 83 10.78 23.06 -2.10
CA SER A 83 11.19 23.44 -0.74
C SER A 83 10.29 22.84 0.34
N TYR A 84 9.34 21.97 -0.02
CA TYR A 84 8.47 21.30 0.95
C TYR A 84 9.29 20.39 1.88
N ASP A 85 9.03 20.48 3.18
CA ASP A 85 9.67 19.62 4.17
C ASP A 85 8.99 18.24 4.22
N LEU A 86 9.56 17.26 3.53
CA LEU A 86 9.08 15.88 3.53
C LEU A 86 9.18 15.19 4.90
N ARG A 87 10.05 15.68 5.80
CA ARG A 87 10.25 15.06 7.12
C ARG A 87 9.15 15.49 8.09
N GLY A 88 8.89 16.79 8.23
CA GLY A 88 7.86 17.32 9.10
C GLY A 88 6.46 17.40 8.50
N GLY A 89 6.35 17.37 7.17
CA GLY A 89 5.09 17.51 6.45
C GLY A 89 4.09 16.39 6.71
N ASN A 90 2.79 16.70 6.57
CA ASN A 90 1.73 15.72 6.71
C ASN A 90 1.88 14.62 5.66
N LYS A 91 1.75 13.36 6.09
CA LYS A 91 1.80 12.21 5.18
C LYS A 91 0.85 11.12 5.62
N VAL A 92 0.17 10.52 4.65
CA VAL A 92 -0.81 9.46 4.87
C VAL A 92 -0.41 8.23 4.06
N VAL A 93 -0.40 7.06 4.69
CA VAL A 93 -0.16 5.79 3.98
C VAL A 93 -1.43 5.39 3.24
N ILE A 94 -1.30 5.19 1.94
CA ILE A 94 -2.35 4.71 1.05
C ILE A 94 -1.85 3.44 0.38
N ASN A 95 -2.53 2.32 0.63
CA ASN A 95 -2.21 0.99 0.11
C ASN A 95 -3.30 0.53 -0.86
N GLU A 96 -3.48 1.27 -1.94
CA GLU A 96 -4.42 0.95 -3.01
C GLU A 96 -3.76 1.08 -4.39
N PRO A 97 -4.09 0.21 -5.36
CA PRO A 97 -3.52 0.29 -6.70
C PRO A 97 -3.88 1.59 -7.41
N GLY A 98 -2.86 2.32 -7.87
CA GLY A 98 -3.08 3.54 -8.65
C GLY A 98 -3.74 4.68 -7.85
N ALA A 99 -3.39 4.84 -6.57
CA ALA A 99 -3.95 5.82 -5.63
C ALA A 99 -4.19 7.24 -6.18
N TYR A 100 -3.33 7.73 -7.07
CA TYR A 100 -3.49 9.04 -7.72
C TYR A 100 -4.80 9.18 -8.51
N ARG A 101 -5.39 8.06 -8.96
CA ARG A 101 -6.68 8.04 -9.67
C ARG A 101 -7.86 8.41 -8.75
N TYR A 102 -7.72 8.19 -7.44
CA TYR A 102 -8.72 8.49 -6.42
C TYR A 102 -8.43 9.82 -5.69
N PHE A 103 -7.67 10.71 -6.34
CA PHE A 103 -7.22 11.97 -5.75
C PHE A 103 -8.32 12.83 -5.15
N ALA A 104 -9.49 12.94 -5.80
CA ALA A 104 -10.60 13.73 -5.27
C ALA A 104 -11.08 13.21 -3.90
N GLU A 105 -11.16 11.89 -3.74
CA GLU A 105 -11.55 11.26 -2.47
C GLU A 105 -10.47 11.49 -1.40
N HIS A 106 -9.21 11.22 -1.72
CA HIS A 106 -8.10 11.45 -0.79
C HIS A 106 -7.99 12.90 -0.35
N LYS A 107 -8.14 13.84 -1.28
CA LYS A 107 -8.11 15.27 -0.97
C LYS A 107 -9.26 15.65 -0.05
N SER A 108 -10.47 15.14 -0.30
CA SER A 108 -11.61 15.37 0.60
C SER A 108 -11.40 14.78 1.98
N LYS A 109 -10.81 13.58 2.06
CA LYS A 109 -10.65 12.82 3.30
C LYS A 109 -9.48 13.28 4.17
N TYR A 110 -8.40 13.71 3.54
CA TYR A 110 -7.12 14.02 4.16
C TYR A 110 -6.68 15.49 4.00
N GLY A 111 -7.51 16.34 3.38
CA GLY A 111 -7.18 17.76 3.18
C GLY A 111 -7.10 18.59 4.46
N SER A 112 -7.57 18.07 5.61
CA SER A 112 -7.53 18.75 6.91
C SER A 112 -6.48 18.15 7.83
N SER A 113 -5.59 18.98 8.40
CA SER A 113 -4.52 18.56 9.31
C SER A 113 -5.00 17.67 10.47
N SER A 114 -6.18 17.95 11.05
CA SER A 114 -6.74 17.15 12.15
C SER A 114 -7.09 15.73 11.72
N SER A 115 -7.58 15.55 10.49
CA SER A 115 -7.87 14.22 9.93
C SER A 115 -6.59 13.41 9.72
N ASN A 116 -5.52 14.07 9.28
CA ASN A 116 -4.22 13.44 9.04
C ASN A 116 -3.60 12.91 10.34
N VAL A 117 -3.63 13.69 11.41
CA VAL A 117 -3.07 13.29 12.72
C VAL A 117 -3.81 12.07 13.27
N ALA A 118 -5.15 12.07 13.20
CA ALA A 118 -5.95 10.94 13.66
C ALA A 118 -5.67 9.66 12.86
N VAL A 119 -5.52 9.79 11.54
CA VAL A 119 -5.24 8.65 10.64
C VAL A 119 -3.84 8.10 10.88
N GLN A 120 -2.83 8.96 10.99
CA GLN A 120 -1.45 8.55 11.29
C GLN A 120 -1.36 7.83 12.64
N LYS A 121 -2.04 8.36 13.67
CA LYS A 121 -2.12 7.72 14.99
C LYS A 121 -2.78 6.34 14.90
N SER A 122 -3.93 6.24 14.23
CA SER A 122 -4.65 4.97 14.05
C SER A 122 -3.82 3.94 13.26
N GLN A 123 -3.09 4.36 12.22
CA GLN A 123 -2.21 3.50 11.43
C GLN A 123 -1.01 3.02 12.25
N THR A 124 -0.50 3.84 13.16
CA THR A 124 0.59 3.49 14.07
C THR A 124 0.12 2.51 15.15
N ASP A 125 -1.01 2.81 15.82
CA ASP A 125 -1.57 1.98 16.90
C ASP A 125 -1.96 0.58 16.42
N LYS A 126 -2.60 0.47 15.24
CA LYS A 126 -2.95 -0.82 14.64
C LYS A 126 -1.73 -1.67 14.34
N ASN A 127 -0.63 -1.03 13.95
CA ASN A 127 0.59 -1.72 13.58
C ASN A 127 1.35 -2.23 14.83
N ILE A 128 1.40 -1.44 15.90
CA ILE A 128 1.97 -1.87 17.19
C ILE A 128 1.23 -3.11 17.72
N LYS A 129 -0.12 -3.08 17.76
CA LYS A 129 -0.91 -4.22 18.22
C LYS A 129 -0.66 -5.50 17.41
N ARG A 130 -0.48 -5.38 16.08
CA ARG A 130 -0.18 -6.52 15.22
C ARG A 130 1.21 -7.11 15.51
N GLN A 131 2.20 -6.24 15.71
CA GLN A 131 3.56 -6.67 16.08
C GLN A 131 3.58 -7.41 17.43
N ASP A 132 2.83 -6.95 18.42
CA ASP A 132 2.74 -7.62 19.73
C ASP A 132 2.09 -9.01 19.62
N SER A 133 1.05 -9.15 18.79
CA SER A 133 0.36 -10.43 18.58
C SER A 133 1.18 -11.47 17.82
N GLU A 134 2.03 -11.04 16.87
CA GLU A 134 2.95 -11.94 16.16
C GLU A 134 4.05 -12.45 17.10
N LYS A 135 4.51 -11.63 18.06
CA LYS A 135 5.59 -11.99 18.99
C LYS A 135 5.18 -12.96 20.11
N THR A 136 3.89 -13.03 20.43
CA THR A 136 3.35 -13.93 21.48
C THR A 136 2.88 -15.28 20.93
N SER A 137 2.84 -15.45 19.60
CA SER A 137 2.35 -16.66 18.94
C SER A 137 3.46 -17.55 18.36
N GLY A 138 4.72 -17.24 18.63
CA GLY A 138 5.90 -18.02 18.23
C GLY A 138 6.72 -18.44 19.43
#